data_AF-A0A7W1B167-F1
#
_entry.id   AF-A0A7W1B167-F1
#
_cell.length_a   1.000
_cell.length_b   1.000
_cell.length_c   1.000
_cell.angle_alpha   90.00
_cell.angle_beta   90.00
_cell.angle_gamma   90.00
#
_symmetry.space_group_name_H-M   'P 1'
#
loop_
_entity.id
_entity.type
_entity.pdbx_description
1 polymer ?
#
loop_
_entity_poly.entity_id
_entity_poly.type
_entity_poly.pdbx_seq_one_letter_code
_entity_poly.pdbx_strand_id
1 'polypeptide(L)'
;AIRPAGDAFRTPGELARELSGEEFRLYELIWKRTVASQMSDAVGQSVSIRLRGESSTGEVAVFAASGKTITFPGFLRAYVESTDEQAEGQAGDTDDAERRLPRVVRGQHLSADALEPGGHTTSPPARYTEPSLVKTLADLDIGRPSTYASIMQTIQDRGYVWKKGTALVPSFVAFAVVALLEQHFARLVDYDFTASVEGDLDGIARGEGSRVAWLSRFYFGGADGHTGGIAEAGGLKNIVDQRLGDIDARGINSISLFDDVVVRVGRYGPYLQRGGDDGDRASLPDDVTPDELTREKVEELLSAPSGDRALGLDPETGEEVVAKVGRYGPYITTVLPQGAKGEVRTASLFKTMTLDTVVLDDVLRLLTLPRTLGSDPDGEPVQALNGRYGPYVKRGTDSRSLESEEQLFTVDLDQAMVLLAQPKTRGRKAAAAPLRELGDDPVSGQPITLREGRFGPYVTDGETNASLRKGDEIEQITPARAAELIAERRERGPVQKRTPARKAPAKKTAAKSTVAKTVTAKKTPTAKKTPTKKAAAKKATSPAELA
;
A
#
# COMPACT_ATOMS: atom_id res chain seq x y z
N ALA A 1 -4.42 4.73 -25.87
CA ALA A 1 -4.22 5.48 -24.60
C ALA A 1 -5.54 5.54 -23.83
N ILE A 2 -5.48 5.61 -22.50
CA ILE A 2 -6.64 5.92 -21.67
C ILE A 2 -6.85 7.44 -21.73
N ARG A 3 -8.03 7.89 -22.15
CA ARG A 3 -8.40 9.32 -22.33
C ARG A 3 -9.89 9.53 -22.07
N PRO A 4 -10.36 10.77 -21.86
CA PRO A 4 -11.79 11.05 -21.80
C PRO A 4 -12.52 10.55 -23.06
N ALA A 5 -13.73 10.03 -22.87
CA ALA A 5 -14.55 9.49 -23.94
C ALA A 5 -15.33 10.59 -24.68
N GLY A 6 -15.82 10.26 -25.88
CA GLY A 6 -16.58 11.16 -26.76
C GLY A 6 -15.71 12.02 -27.68
N ASP A 7 -16.36 12.64 -28.67
CA ASP A 7 -15.71 13.54 -29.63
C ASP A 7 -15.40 14.90 -29.00
N ALA A 8 -16.19 15.31 -28.00
CA ALA A 8 -15.95 16.46 -27.15
C ALA A 8 -15.78 16.00 -25.71
N PHE A 9 -14.61 16.24 -25.13
CA PHE A 9 -14.31 15.83 -23.75
C PHE A 9 -15.09 16.71 -22.77
N ARG A 10 -15.94 16.08 -21.96
CA ARG A 10 -16.61 16.76 -20.84
C ARG A 10 -15.57 17.28 -19.85
N THR A 11 -15.71 18.53 -19.40
CA THR A 11 -14.75 19.10 -18.46
C THR A 11 -14.90 18.46 -17.07
N PRO A 12 -13.84 18.39 -16.24
CA PRO A 12 -13.97 17.89 -14.88
C PRO A 12 -15.08 18.61 -14.09
N GLY A 13 -15.21 19.93 -14.27
CA GLY A 13 -16.24 20.75 -13.61
C GLY A 13 -17.67 20.32 -13.94
N GLU A 14 -17.95 19.91 -15.17
CA GLU A 14 -19.26 19.37 -15.57
C GLU A 14 -19.58 18.05 -14.86
N LEU A 15 -18.57 17.20 -14.65
CA LEU A 15 -18.74 15.87 -14.05
C LEU A 15 -18.65 15.86 -12.53
N ALA A 16 -18.27 16.98 -11.90
CA ALA A 16 -18.03 17.06 -10.46
C ALA A 16 -19.25 16.63 -9.61
N ARG A 17 -20.47 16.78 -10.15
CA ARG A 17 -21.72 16.41 -9.47
C ARG A 17 -22.21 14.99 -9.82
N GLU A 18 -21.72 14.41 -10.91
CA GLU A 18 -22.12 13.07 -11.39
C GLU A 18 -21.22 11.97 -10.83
N LEU A 19 -19.93 12.27 -10.65
CA LEU A 19 -18.93 11.30 -10.25
C LEU A 19 -18.78 11.26 -8.73
N SER A 20 -18.61 10.06 -8.18
CA SER A 20 -18.05 9.97 -6.84
C SER A 20 -16.63 10.51 -6.94
N GLY A 21 -16.21 11.42 -6.09
CA GLY A 21 -14.91 12.07 -6.33
C GLY A 21 -13.61 11.20 -6.27
N GLU A 22 -13.65 9.86 -6.22
CA GLU A 22 -12.47 9.00 -6.47
C GLU A 22 -12.40 8.83 -7.99
N GLU A 23 -13.54 8.48 -8.60
CA GLU A 23 -13.80 8.58 -10.03
C GLU A 23 -13.55 10.03 -10.51
N PHE A 24 -14.03 11.01 -9.74
CA PHE A 24 -13.55 12.39 -9.61
C PHE A 24 -12.11 12.63 -10.05
N ARG A 25 -11.25 12.33 -9.08
CA ARG A 25 -9.81 12.61 -9.11
C ARG A 25 -9.14 11.81 -10.22
N LEU A 26 -9.57 10.58 -10.46
CA LEU A 26 -9.02 9.75 -11.53
C LEU A 26 -9.38 10.31 -12.91
N TYR A 27 -10.64 10.72 -13.11
CA TYR A 27 -11.07 11.38 -14.35
C TYR A 27 -10.33 12.70 -14.55
N GLU A 28 -10.23 13.53 -13.52
CA GLU A 28 -9.50 14.79 -13.57
C GLU A 28 -8.02 14.57 -13.94
N LEU A 29 -7.39 13.55 -13.36
CA LEU A 29 -6.02 13.13 -13.69
C LEU A 29 -5.89 12.74 -15.16
N ILE A 30 -6.78 11.86 -15.65
CA ILE A 30 -6.81 11.39 -17.04
C ILE A 30 -7.02 12.59 -17.99
N TRP A 31 -7.94 13.48 -17.65
CA TRP A 31 -8.24 14.68 -18.44
C TRP A 31 -7.03 15.61 -18.51
N LYS A 32 -6.40 15.94 -17.37
CA LYS A 32 -5.20 16.80 -17.32
C LYS A 32 -4.04 16.20 -18.11
N ARG A 33 -3.75 14.91 -17.94
CA ARG A 33 -2.68 14.22 -18.68
C ARG A 33 -2.97 14.18 -20.18
N THR A 34 -4.22 13.97 -20.58
CA THR A 34 -4.63 13.98 -22.00
C THR A 34 -4.44 15.36 -22.62
N VAL A 35 -4.91 16.42 -21.96
CA VAL A 35 -4.75 17.80 -22.45
C VAL A 35 -3.27 18.19 -22.50
N ALA A 36 -2.51 17.94 -21.43
CA ALA A 36 -1.08 18.21 -21.35
C ALA A 36 -0.30 17.53 -22.49
N SER A 37 -0.68 16.31 -22.90
CA SER A 37 -0.01 15.59 -23.99
C SER A 37 -0.11 16.26 -25.36
N GLN A 38 -1.03 17.23 -25.53
CA GLN A 38 -1.24 17.98 -26.78
C GLN A 38 -0.83 19.46 -26.65
N MET A 39 -0.30 19.87 -25.49
CA MET A 39 0.19 21.23 -25.27
C MET A 39 1.62 21.39 -25.76
N SER A 40 2.07 22.63 -25.91
CA SER A 40 3.45 22.95 -26.26
C SER A 40 4.43 22.58 -25.15
N ASP A 41 5.67 22.30 -25.54
CA ASP A 41 6.76 21.98 -24.63
C ASP A 41 7.04 23.12 -23.64
N ALA A 42 7.56 22.76 -22.45
CA ALA A 42 8.09 23.73 -21.52
C ALA A 42 9.47 24.21 -21.99
N VAL A 43 9.69 25.52 -21.97
CA VAL A 43 10.96 26.17 -22.32
C VAL A 43 11.51 26.88 -21.10
N GLY A 44 12.80 26.69 -20.83
CA GLY A 44 13.48 27.32 -19.72
C GLY A 44 14.98 27.47 -19.96
N GLN A 45 15.67 27.94 -18.93
CA GLN A 45 17.12 28.12 -18.91
C GLN A 45 17.69 27.36 -17.71
N SER A 46 18.74 26.58 -17.96
CA SER A 46 19.58 26.03 -16.91
C SER A 46 20.87 26.84 -16.84
N VAL A 47 21.23 27.28 -15.63
CA VAL A 47 22.41 28.12 -15.39
C VAL A 47 23.28 27.40 -14.37
N SER A 48 24.57 27.24 -14.69
CA SER A 48 25.57 26.71 -13.77
C SER A 48 26.64 27.76 -13.53
N ILE A 49 26.92 28.05 -12.25
CA ILE A 49 27.93 28.99 -11.81
C ILE A 49 29.00 28.18 -11.05
N ARG A 50 30.26 28.38 -11.42
CA ARG A 50 31.41 27.86 -10.66
C ARG A 50 32.14 29.04 -10.04
N LEU A 51 32.37 28.96 -8.73
CA LEU A 51 33.03 29.99 -7.94
C LEU A 51 34.34 29.44 -7.43
N ARG A 52 35.44 30.13 -7.71
CA ARG A 52 36.75 29.81 -7.16
C ARG A 52 36.94 30.62 -5.88
N GLY A 53 37.22 29.96 -4.77
CA GLY A 53 37.62 30.56 -3.51
C GLY A 53 39.06 30.19 -3.17
N GLU A 54 39.75 31.06 -2.45
CA GLU A 54 41.04 30.76 -1.85
C GLU A 54 40.89 30.89 -0.33
N SER A 55 41.29 29.85 0.41
CA SER A 55 41.23 29.86 1.86
C SER A 55 42.35 30.74 2.43
N SER A 56 42.23 31.12 3.70
CA SER A 56 43.31 31.78 4.44
C SER A 56 44.57 30.91 4.58
N THR A 57 44.47 29.61 4.34
CA THR A 57 45.59 28.65 4.33
C THR A 57 46.22 28.48 2.94
N GLY A 58 45.74 29.20 1.92
CA GLY A 58 46.25 29.13 0.55
C GLY A 58 45.69 27.97 -0.29
N GLU A 59 44.64 27.31 0.19
CA GLU A 59 43.97 26.24 -0.56
C GLU A 59 42.95 26.81 -1.54
N VAL A 60 42.95 26.31 -2.76
CA VAL A 60 41.99 26.71 -3.79
C VAL A 60 40.80 25.77 -3.77
N ALA A 61 39.62 26.28 -3.40
CA ALA A 61 38.36 25.56 -3.41
C ALA A 61 37.49 25.98 -4.60
N VAL A 62 36.63 25.07 -5.07
CA VAL A 62 35.63 25.36 -6.11
C VAL A 62 34.25 25.05 -5.57
N PHE A 63 33.39 26.07 -5.51
CA PHE A 63 31.98 25.93 -5.22
C PHE A 63 31.19 25.89 -6.53
N ALA A 64 30.12 25.12 -6.56
CA ALA A 64 29.21 25.03 -7.70
C ALA A 64 27.79 25.36 -7.27
N ALA A 65 27.10 26.16 -8.07
CA ALA A 65 25.68 26.42 -7.95
C ALA A 65 25.00 26.14 -9.29
N SER A 66 23.88 25.42 -9.25
CA SER A 66 23.06 25.13 -10.43
C SER A 66 21.63 25.60 -10.20
N GLY A 67 21.08 26.29 -11.20
CA GLY A 67 19.73 26.83 -11.20
C GLY A 67 18.97 26.45 -12.46
N LYS A 68 17.65 26.40 -12.34
CA LYS A 68 16.70 26.17 -13.44
C LYS A 68 15.62 27.23 -13.36
N THR A 69 15.25 27.84 -14.47
CA THR A 69 14.15 28.83 -14.54
C THR A 69 13.29 28.52 -15.76
N ILE A 70 11.97 28.51 -15.61
CA ILE A 70 11.05 28.16 -16.67
C ILE A 70 10.51 29.46 -17.27
N THR A 71 10.88 29.75 -18.51
CA THR A 71 10.43 30.95 -19.23
C THR A 71 9.04 30.78 -19.81
N PHE A 72 8.71 29.56 -20.24
CA PHE A 72 7.40 29.20 -20.78
C PHE A 72 7.01 27.81 -20.25
N PRO A 73 5.97 27.71 -19.42
CA PRO A 73 5.65 26.45 -18.75
C PRO A 73 5.01 25.39 -19.65
N GLY A 74 4.44 25.74 -20.80
CA GLY A 74 3.84 24.78 -21.72
C GLY A 74 2.85 23.82 -21.03
N PHE A 75 3.00 22.52 -21.28
CA PHE A 75 2.20 21.45 -20.68
C PHE A 75 2.24 21.40 -19.14
N LEU A 76 3.30 21.92 -18.50
CA LEU A 76 3.44 21.94 -17.03
C LEU A 76 2.33 22.74 -16.35
N ARG A 77 1.66 23.66 -17.07
CA ARG A 77 0.46 24.35 -16.54
C ARG A 77 -0.71 23.43 -16.28
N ALA A 78 -0.86 22.38 -17.09
CA ALA A 78 -1.97 21.44 -16.99
C ALA A 78 -1.61 20.22 -16.15
N TYR A 79 -0.36 19.76 -16.22
CA TYR A 79 0.08 18.56 -15.54
C TYR A 79 1.57 18.61 -15.16
N VAL A 80 1.85 18.28 -13.90
CA VAL A 80 3.20 18.01 -13.39
C VAL A 80 3.19 16.60 -12.80
N GLU A 81 4.17 15.79 -13.16
CA GLU A 81 4.29 14.43 -12.66
C GLU A 81 4.80 14.46 -11.21
N SER A 82 4.14 13.71 -10.32
CA SER A 82 4.59 13.59 -8.94
C SER A 82 5.82 12.67 -8.90
N THR A 83 6.88 13.11 -8.24
CA THR A 83 8.03 12.27 -7.90
C THR A 83 7.63 11.25 -6.83
N ASP A 84 8.21 10.04 -6.89
CA ASP A 84 8.00 9.02 -5.86
C ASP A 84 8.50 9.51 -4.50
N GLU A 85 7.65 9.42 -3.47
CA GLU A 85 7.92 9.87 -2.09
C GLU A 85 9.18 9.24 -1.46
N GLN A 86 9.66 8.11 -2.00
CA GLN A 86 10.83 7.38 -1.48
C GLN A 86 12.12 7.66 -2.26
N ALA A 87 12.01 8.32 -3.42
CA ALA A 87 13.16 8.83 -4.16
C ALA A 87 13.62 10.21 -3.63
N GLU A 88 13.04 10.68 -2.51
CA GLU A 88 13.20 12.01 -1.89
C GLU A 88 14.60 12.32 -1.30
N GLY A 89 15.67 11.77 -1.87
CA GLY A 89 17.04 12.21 -1.58
C GLY A 89 17.38 13.60 -2.10
N GLN A 90 16.49 14.23 -2.90
CA GLN A 90 16.69 15.57 -3.45
C GLN A 90 15.37 16.36 -3.38
N ALA A 91 15.15 17.07 -2.27
CA ALA A 91 14.03 17.99 -2.15
C ALA A 91 14.06 19.03 -3.29
N GLY A 92 13.04 19.00 -4.16
CA GLY A 92 12.77 20.05 -5.14
C GLY A 92 13.27 19.83 -6.56
N ASP A 93 13.22 18.59 -7.07
CA ASP A 93 13.43 18.30 -8.51
C ASP A 93 12.12 17.80 -9.17
N THR A 94 11.00 18.47 -8.90
CA THR A 94 9.82 18.34 -9.78
C THR A 94 10.11 19.09 -11.07
N ASP A 95 9.50 18.67 -12.19
CA ASP A 95 9.79 19.25 -13.50
C ASP A 95 9.54 20.77 -13.56
N ASP A 96 8.62 21.27 -12.74
CA ASP A 96 8.25 22.67 -12.59
C ASP A 96 9.04 23.44 -11.50
N ALA A 97 9.93 22.77 -10.77
CA ALA A 97 10.74 23.41 -9.74
C ALA A 97 11.75 24.40 -10.36
N GLU A 98 11.71 25.65 -9.89
CA GLU A 98 12.66 26.68 -10.27
C GLU A 98 13.65 26.98 -9.13
N ARG A 99 14.94 27.04 -9.47
CA ARG A 99 16.00 27.59 -8.63
C ARG A 99 16.62 28.75 -9.37
N ARG A 100 16.24 29.97 -8.99
CA ARG A 100 16.72 31.20 -9.64
C ARG A 100 18.09 31.56 -9.10
N LEU A 101 19.03 31.80 -10.02
CA LEU A 101 20.35 32.31 -9.70
C LEU A 101 20.45 33.77 -10.11
N PRO A 102 21.21 34.59 -9.36
CA PRO A 102 21.46 35.97 -9.73
C PRO A 102 22.29 36.04 -11.02
N ARG A 103 22.12 37.14 -11.76
CA ARG A 103 22.94 37.41 -12.93
C ARG A 103 24.35 37.79 -12.47
N VAL A 104 25.33 36.97 -12.84
CA VAL A 104 26.76 37.21 -12.56
C VAL A 104 27.55 37.30 -13.86
N VAL A 105 28.74 37.92 -13.79
CA VAL A 105 29.69 38.00 -14.90
C VAL A 105 31.00 37.29 -14.57
N ARG A 106 31.71 36.80 -15.59
CA ARG A 106 32.99 36.11 -15.40
C ARG A 106 34.01 37.07 -14.78
N GLY A 107 34.65 36.64 -13.69
CA GLY A 107 35.62 37.45 -12.94
C GLY A 107 35.00 38.41 -11.93
N GLN A 108 33.67 38.39 -11.74
CA GLN A 108 33.03 39.15 -10.69
C GLN A 108 33.49 38.65 -9.31
N HIS A 109 33.93 39.59 -8.47
CA HIS A 109 34.22 39.31 -7.07
C HIS A 109 32.93 39.17 -6.27
N LEU A 110 32.84 38.10 -5.48
CA LEU A 110 31.73 37.81 -4.58
C LEU A 110 32.28 37.55 -3.18
N SER A 111 31.58 38.05 -2.15
CA SER A 111 31.84 37.72 -0.75
C SER A 111 30.94 36.57 -0.31
N ALA A 112 31.47 35.67 0.52
CA ALA A 112 30.65 34.67 1.20
C ALA A 112 30.09 35.29 2.50
N ASP A 113 28.77 35.32 2.63
CA ASP A 113 28.11 35.84 3.84
C ASP A 113 28.21 34.84 5.01
N ALA A 114 28.13 33.54 4.69
CA ALA A 114 28.27 32.44 5.64
C ALA A 114 28.91 31.22 4.97
N LEU A 115 29.65 30.42 5.74
CA LEU A 115 30.22 29.14 5.34
C LEU A 115 29.81 28.09 6.37
N GLU A 116 28.93 27.18 5.97
CA GLU A 116 28.42 26.11 6.82
C GLU A 116 28.97 24.76 6.34
N PRO A 117 29.70 24.01 7.18
CA PRO A 117 30.14 22.67 6.83
C PRO A 117 28.95 21.69 6.81
N GLY A 118 28.60 21.18 5.62
CA GLY A 118 27.55 20.18 5.44
C GLY A 118 28.07 18.75 5.60
N GLY A 119 27.53 18.02 6.57
CA GLY A 119 27.74 16.58 6.70
C GLY A 119 26.69 15.79 5.91
N HIS A 120 27.10 14.78 5.17
CA HIS A 120 26.20 13.90 4.42
C HIS A 120 26.54 12.44 4.68
N THR A 121 25.50 11.61 4.74
CA THR A 121 25.61 10.14 4.77
C THR A 121 24.91 9.60 3.53
N THR A 122 25.50 8.59 2.89
CA THR A 122 24.87 7.92 1.75
C THR A 122 23.61 7.18 2.19
N SER A 123 22.50 7.43 1.52
CA SER A 123 21.27 6.66 1.71
C SER A 123 21.32 5.36 0.90
N PRO A 124 20.71 4.26 1.39
CA PRO A 124 20.56 3.05 0.59
C PRO A 124 19.57 3.28 -0.58
N PRO A 125 19.58 2.39 -1.58
CA PRO A 125 18.55 2.39 -2.62
C PRO A 125 17.14 2.35 -2.04
N ALA A 126 16.24 3.15 -2.59
CA ALA A 126 14.85 3.19 -2.16
C ALA A 126 14.16 1.85 -2.44
N ARG A 127 13.25 1.46 -1.54
CA ARG A 127 12.39 0.29 -1.78
C ARG A 127 11.39 0.62 -2.90
N TYR A 128 10.84 -0.43 -3.50
CA TYR A 128 9.75 -0.26 -4.45
C TYR A 128 8.46 0.21 -3.76
N THR A 129 7.79 1.14 -4.40
CA THR A 129 6.37 1.48 -4.24
C THR A 129 5.55 0.69 -5.27
N GLU A 130 4.23 0.66 -5.16
CA GLU A 130 3.41 0.05 -6.24
C GLU A 130 3.66 0.70 -7.61
N PRO A 131 3.72 2.05 -7.76
CA PRO A 131 4.05 2.67 -9.04
C PRO A 131 5.44 2.30 -9.58
N SER A 132 6.49 2.37 -8.76
CA SER A 132 7.85 2.06 -9.21
C SER A 132 8.04 0.57 -9.53
N LEU A 133 7.33 -0.33 -8.84
CA LEU A 133 7.33 -1.75 -9.20
C LEU A 133 6.55 -2.00 -10.50
N VAL A 134 5.39 -1.36 -10.72
CA VAL A 134 4.67 -1.43 -12.02
C VAL A 134 5.56 -0.92 -13.15
N LYS A 135 6.27 0.20 -12.92
CA LYS A 135 7.23 0.75 -13.88
C LYS A 135 8.33 -0.26 -14.19
N THR A 136 8.95 -0.84 -13.17
CA THR A 136 10.02 -1.84 -13.33
C THR A 136 9.53 -3.09 -14.07
N LEU A 137 8.34 -3.59 -13.73
CA LEU A 137 7.71 -4.72 -14.43
C LEU A 137 7.48 -4.40 -15.91
N ALA A 138 7.00 -3.18 -16.22
CA ALA A 138 6.81 -2.73 -17.59
C ALA A 138 8.15 -2.58 -18.34
N ASP A 139 9.18 -2.02 -17.71
CA ASP A 139 10.51 -1.84 -18.29
C ASP A 139 11.22 -3.18 -18.58
N LEU A 140 10.88 -4.22 -17.80
CA LEU A 140 11.35 -5.59 -17.99
C LEU A 140 10.43 -6.43 -18.91
N ASP A 141 9.36 -5.85 -19.47
CA ASP A 141 8.34 -6.55 -20.27
C ASP A 141 7.63 -7.71 -19.54
N ILE A 142 7.64 -7.69 -18.19
CA ILE A 142 7.01 -8.68 -17.32
C ILE A 142 5.62 -8.21 -16.91
N GLY A 143 4.60 -8.96 -17.30
CA GLY A 143 3.20 -8.63 -17.05
C GLY A 143 2.61 -7.70 -18.11
N ARG A 144 1.32 -7.38 -17.97
CA ARG A 144 0.51 -6.65 -18.94
C ARG A 144 -0.43 -5.69 -18.21
N PRO A 145 -1.02 -4.69 -18.89
CA PRO A 145 -1.96 -3.75 -18.26
C PRO A 145 -3.12 -4.45 -17.52
N SER A 146 -3.50 -5.65 -17.95
CA SER A 146 -4.51 -6.49 -17.30
C SER A 146 -4.03 -7.23 -16.05
N THR A 147 -2.71 -7.41 -15.86
CA THR A 147 -2.15 -8.25 -14.80
C THR A 147 -1.47 -7.46 -13.69
N TYR A 148 -0.98 -6.24 -13.91
CA TYR A 148 -0.24 -5.46 -12.89
C TYR A 148 -0.97 -5.38 -11.54
N ALA A 149 -2.24 -4.97 -11.52
CA ALA A 149 -3.02 -4.88 -10.29
C ALA A 149 -3.18 -6.26 -9.60
N SER A 150 -3.40 -7.32 -10.39
CA SER A 150 -3.57 -8.67 -9.87
C SER A 150 -2.26 -9.26 -9.33
N ILE A 151 -1.11 -8.93 -9.93
CA ILE A 151 0.22 -9.31 -9.45
C ILE A 151 0.43 -8.69 -8.07
N MET A 152 0.23 -7.36 -7.94
CA MET A 152 0.37 -6.65 -6.67
C MET A 152 -0.53 -7.21 -5.59
N GLN A 153 -1.80 -7.48 -5.91
CA GLN A 153 -2.73 -8.06 -4.96
C GLN A 153 -2.30 -9.47 -4.56
N THR A 154 -1.88 -10.32 -5.51
CA THR A 154 -1.52 -11.71 -5.24
C THR A 154 -0.29 -11.84 -4.34
N ILE A 155 0.76 -11.04 -4.57
CA ILE A 155 1.96 -11.10 -3.74
C ILE A 155 1.72 -10.58 -2.31
N GLN A 156 0.78 -9.63 -2.15
CA GLN A 156 0.36 -9.12 -0.85
C GLN A 156 -0.56 -10.11 -0.10
N ASP A 157 -1.60 -10.61 -0.78
CA ASP A 157 -2.58 -11.54 -0.19
C ASP A 157 -1.92 -12.87 0.23
N ARG A 158 -0.87 -13.30 -0.48
CA ARG A 158 -0.08 -14.50 -0.14
C ARG A 158 1.01 -14.26 0.91
N GLY A 159 1.19 -13.02 1.38
CA GLY A 159 2.15 -12.68 2.43
C GLY A 159 3.63 -12.71 1.99
N TYR A 160 3.91 -12.66 0.68
CA TYR A 160 5.28 -12.50 0.19
C TYR A 160 5.78 -11.08 0.40
N VAL A 161 4.88 -10.11 0.25
CA VAL A 161 5.20 -8.69 0.39
C VAL A 161 4.16 -8.04 1.29
N TRP A 162 4.57 -7.08 2.10
CA TRP A 162 3.68 -6.27 2.90
C TRP A 162 4.03 -4.79 2.77
N LYS A 163 3.10 -3.91 3.14
CA LYS A 163 3.28 -2.46 3.03
C LYS A 163 3.74 -1.84 4.34
N LYS A 164 4.90 -1.16 4.33
CA LYS A 164 5.35 -0.26 5.40
C LYS A 164 5.21 1.17 4.89
N GLY A 165 4.10 1.83 5.23
CA GLY A 165 3.72 3.09 4.59
C GLY A 165 3.40 2.84 3.11
N THR A 166 4.15 3.47 2.21
CA THR A 166 4.06 3.28 0.74
C THR A 166 5.06 2.26 0.19
N ALA A 167 6.03 1.82 1.00
CA ALA A 167 7.06 0.86 0.58
C ALA A 167 6.52 -0.57 0.59
N LEU A 168 6.89 -1.34 -0.42
CA LEU A 168 6.74 -2.78 -0.49
C LEU A 168 7.97 -3.43 0.17
N VAL A 169 7.72 -4.22 1.21
CA VAL A 169 8.77 -4.93 1.96
C VAL A 169 8.59 -6.43 1.78
N PRO A 170 9.63 -7.17 1.35
CA PRO A 170 9.57 -8.63 1.29
C PRO A 170 9.52 -9.24 2.70
N SER A 171 8.74 -10.31 2.85
CA SER A 171 8.76 -11.13 4.07
C SER A 171 9.88 -12.18 4.00
N PHE A 172 10.26 -12.75 5.15
CA PHE A 172 11.21 -13.86 5.17
C PHE A 172 10.72 -15.09 4.39
N VAL A 173 9.41 -15.29 4.30
CA VAL A 173 8.82 -16.33 3.44
C VAL A 173 9.14 -16.07 1.97
N ALA A 174 9.11 -14.82 1.52
CA ALA A 174 9.51 -14.48 0.16
C ALA A 174 10.99 -14.79 -0.10
N PHE A 175 11.89 -14.49 0.84
CA PHE A 175 13.31 -14.88 0.71
C PHE A 175 13.48 -16.40 0.55
N ALA A 176 12.80 -17.20 1.37
CA ALA A 176 12.89 -18.65 1.27
C ALA A 176 12.35 -19.18 -0.08
N VAL A 177 11.23 -18.64 -0.56
CA VAL A 177 10.64 -19.05 -1.85
C VAL A 177 11.48 -18.57 -3.03
N VAL A 178 12.01 -17.34 -3.00
CA VAL A 178 12.89 -16.83 -4.05
C VAL A 178 14.19 -17.64 -4.07
N ALA A 179 14.81 -17.92 -2.92
CA ALA A 179 16.01 -18.75 -2.85
C ALA A 179 15.77 -20.17 -3.38
N LEU A 180 14.63 -20.80 -3.04
CA LEU A 180 14.22 -22.08 -3.61
C LEU A 180 14.18 -22.02 -5.15
N LEU A 181 13.54 -20.99 -5.68
CA LEU A 181 13.37 -20.83 -7.12
C LEU A 181 14.68 -20.46 -7.81
N GLU A 182 15.54 -19.63 -7.23
CA GLU A 182 16.84 -19.29 -7.81
C GLU A 182 17.81 -20.48 -7.82
N GLN A 183 17.85 -21.27 -6.75
CA GLN A 183 18.77 -22.41 -6.64
C GLN A 183 18.29 -23.61 -7.47
N HIS A 184 17.00 -23.95 -7.39
CA HIS A 184 16.45 -25.15 -8.02
C HIS A 184 15.66 -24.87 -9.28
N PHE A 185 15.31 -23.63 -9.61
CA PHE A 185 14.46 -23.32 -10.76
C PHE A 185 14.83 -21.99 -11.44
N ALA A 186 16.13 -21.62 -11.45
CA ALA A 186 16.61 -20.29 -11.87
C ALA A 186 15.95 -19.78 -13.16
N ARG A 187 15.82 -20.65 -14.17
CA ARG A 187 15.22 -20.31 -15.47
C ARG A 187 13.74 -19.90 -15.39
N LEU A 188 12.99 -20.36 -14.38
CA LEU A 188 11.57 -20.02 -14.19
C LEU A 188 11.36 -18.62 -13.63
N VAL A 189 12.36 -18.07 -12.94
CA VAL A 189 12.32 -16.74 -12.30
C VAL A 189 13.22 -15.73 -12.98
N ASP A 190 13.87 -16.14 -14.07
CA ASP A 190 14.63 -15.26 -14.92
C ASP A 190 13.72 -14.23 -15.61
N TYR A 191 14.18 -12.99 -15.65
CA TYR A 191 13.39 -11.88 -16.15
C TYR A 191 13.19 -11.97 -17.66
N ASP A 192 14.25 -12.27 -18.41
CA ASP A 192 14.20 -12.39 -19.88
C ASP A 192 13.33 -13.58 -20.29
N PHE A 193 13.40 -14.69 -19.53
CA PHE A 193 12.52 -15.83 -19.75
C PHE A 193 11.05 -15.43 -19.59
N THR A 194 10.70 -14.74 -18.51
CA THR A 194 9.32 -14.33 -18.25
C THR A 194 8.80 -13.37 -19.32
N ALA A 195 9.62 -12.40 -19.73
CA ALA A 195 9.32 -11.49 -20.83
C ALA A 195 9.09 -12.25 -22.16
N SER A 196 9.93 -13.26 -22.45
CA SER A 196 9.80 -14.08 -23.66
C SER A 196 8.48 -14.86 -23.70
N VAL A 197 8.04 -15.40 -22.56
CA VAL A 197 6.76 -16.12 -22.46
C VAL A 197 5.60 -15.19 -22.76
N GLU A 198 5.61 -13.98 -22.23
CA GLU A 198 4.57 -12.99 -22.50
C GLU A 198 4.57 -12.58 -24.00
N GLY A 199 5.74 -12.41 -24.60
CA GLY A 199 5.89 -12.16 -26.03
C GLY A 199 5.35 -13.30 -26.91
N ASP A 200 5.63 -14.55 -26.53
CA ASP A 200 5.09 -15.74 -27.21
C ASP A 200 3.55 -15.80 -27.14
N LEU A 201 2.97 -15.51 -25.98
CA LEU A 201 1.53 -15.49 -25.78
C LEU A 201 0.86 -14.39 -26.62
N ASP A 202 1.49 -13.22 -26.72
CA ASP A 202 1.04 -12.14 -27.59
C ASP A 202 1.12 -12.54 -29.08
N GLY A 203 2.18 -13.25 -29.48
CA GLY A 203 2.29 -13.81 -30.83
C GLY A 203 1.18 -14.81 -31.15
N ILE A 204 0.85 -15.70 -30.21
CA ILE A 204 -0.29 -16.62 -30.36
C ILE A 204 -1.60 -15.84 -30.48
N ALA A 205 -1.80 -14.78 -29.70
CA ALA A 205 -2.98 -13.93 -29.78
C ALA A 205 -3.11 -13.22 -31.14
N ARG A 206 -1.99 -12.88 -31.79
CA ARG A 206 -1.95 -12.34 -33.17
C ARG A 206 -2.11 -13.41 -34.26
N GLY A 207 -2.12 -14.69 -33.89
CA GLY A 207 -2.21 -15.81 -34.83
C GLY A 207 -0.87 -16.23 -35.45
N GLU A 208 0.25 -15.77 -34.90
CA GLU A 208 1.61 -16.08 -35.36
C GLU A 208 2.13 -17.44 -34.85
N GLY A 209 1.40 -18.07 -33.92
CA GLY A 209 1.83 -19.31 -33.26
C GLY A 209 0.69 -20.26 -32.91
N SER A 210 1.00 -21.56 -32.80
CA SER A 210 0.05 -22.58 -32.35
C SER A 210 0.11 -22.74 -30.83
N ARG A 211 -1.03 -22.52 -30.17
CA ARG A 211 -1.20 -22.74 -28.72
C ARG A 211 -0.76 -24.13 -28.26
N VAL A 212 -1.18 -25.17 -28.98
CA VAL A 212 -0.86 -26.56 -28.60
C VAL A 212 0.63 -26.82 -28.76
N ALA A 213 1.23 -26.36 -29.86
CA ALA A 213 2.66 -26.53 -30.09
C ALA A 213 3.49 -25.81 -29.02
N TRP A 214 3.10 -24.59 -28.63
CA TRP A 214 3.76 -23.85 -27.57
C TRP A 214 3.68 -24.57 -26.22
N LEU A 215 2.48 -25.00 -25.80
CA LEU A 215 2.28 -25.74 -24.54
C LEU A 215 3.07 -27.06 -24.53
N SER A 216 3.06 -27.79 -25.65
CA SER A 216 3.82 -29.04 -25.76
C SER A 216 5.31 -28.82 -25.59
N ARG A 217 5.89 -27.79 -26.23
CA ARG A 217 7.31 -27.45 -26.09
C ARG A 217 7.65 -26.99 -24.67
N PHE A 218 6.84 -26.10 -24.09
CA PHE A 218 7.05 -25.59 -22.74
C PHE A 218 7.02 -26.72 -21.70
N TYR A 219 6.05 -27.64 -21.81
CA TYR A 219 5.83 -28.67 -20.81
C TYR A 219 6.72 -29.91 -20.98
N PHE A 220 6.88 -30.41 -22.21
CA PHE A 220 7.63 -31.64 -22.52
C PHE A 220 9.04 -31.43 -23.07
N GLY A 221 9.39 -30.20 -23.45
CA GLY A 221 10.66 -29.89 -24.11
C GLY A 221 10.59 -29.97 -25.64
N GLY A 222 11.66 -29.56 -26.31
CA GLY A 222 11.79 -29.68 -27.77
C GLY A 222 13.12 -29.13 -28.30
N ALA A 223 13.63 -29.71 -29.39
CA ALA A 223 14.91 -29.34 -30.00
C ALA A 223 14.90 -27.96 -30.68
N ASP A 224 13.72 -27.44 -31.04
CA ASP A 224 13.54 -26.16 -31.73
C ASP A 224 13.12 -25.02 -30.77
N GLY A 225 13.40 -25.18 -29.46
CA GLY A 225 13.13 -24.15 -28.46
C GLY A 225 13.95 -22.89 -28.72
N HIS A 226 13.42 -21.72 -28.34
CA HIS A 226 14.24 -20.51 -28.25
C HIS A 226 15.44 -20.79 -27.32
N THR A 227 16.64 -20.40 -27.76
CA THR A 227 17.88 -20.52 -26.99
C THR A 227 17.70 -19.94 -25.59
N GLY A 228 17.95 -20.75 -24.56
CA GLY A 228 17.81 -20.39 -23.14
C GLY A 228 16.48 -20.81 -22.49
N GLY A 229 15.47 -21.23 -23.26
CA GLY A 229 14.14 -21.54 -22.73
C GLY A 229 14.01 -22.85 -21.94
N ILE A 230 12.94 -22.98 -21.16
CA ILE A 230 12.55 -24.24 -20.46
C ILE A 230 12.48 -25.43 -21.43
N ALA A 231 12.06 -25.18 -22.67
CA ALA A 231 11.94 -26.22 -23.69
C ALA A 231 13.30 -26.87 -24.03
N GLU A 232 14.38 -26.08 -24.04
CA GLU A 232 15.75 -26.56 -24.25
C GLU A 232 16.27 -27.33 -23.02
N ALA A 233 15.82 -26.96 -21.82
CA ALA A 233 16.14 -27.66 -20.58
C ALA A 233 15.42 -29.02 -20.42
N GLY A 234 14.70 -29.48 -21.44
CA GLY A 234 13.94 -30.73 -21.41
C GLY A 234 12.49 -30.58 -20.93
N GLY A 235 11.96 -29.36 -20.82
CA GLY A 235 10.57 -29.10 -20.47
C GLY A 235 10.29 -29.05 -18.96
N LEU A 236 9.25 -28.29 -18.57
CA LEU A 236 8.89 -28.06 -17.17
C LEU A 236 8.71 -29.37 -16.38
N LYS A 237 8.10 -30.38 -16.98
CA LYS A 237 7.86 -31.67 -16.32
C LYS A 237 9.17 -32.31 -15.86
N ASN A 238 10.17 -32.35 -16.74
CA ASN A 238 11.45 -32.96 -16.41
C ASN A 238 12.22 -32.15 -15.37
N ILE A 239 12.18 -30.81 -15.45
CA ILE A 239 12.84 -29.94 -14.45
C ILE A 239 12.27 -30.19 -13.05
N VAL A 240 10.94 -30.30 -12.93
CA VAL A 240 10.29 -30.53 -11.64
C VAL A 240 10.55 -31.95 -11.15
N ASP A 241 10.36 -32.96 -12.00
CA ASP A 241 10.52 -34.37 -11.62
C ASP A 241 11.96 -34.69 -11.19
N GLN A 242 12.97 -34.12 -11.86
CA GLN A 242 14.38 -34.37 -11.55
C GLN A 242 14.83 -33.65 -10.28
N ARG A 243 14.36 -32.41 -10.06
CA ARG A 243 14.89 -31.57 -8.98
C ARG A 243 14.19 -31.78 -7.65
N LEU A 244 12.95 -32.29 -7.62
CA LEU A 244 12.16 -32.44 -6.39
C LEU A 244 12.86 -33.32 -5.33
N GLY A 245 13.61 -34.34 -5.75
CA GLY A 245 14.32 -35.26 -4.84
C GLY A 245 15.53 -34.64 -4.13
N ASP A 246 16.12 -33.60 -4.72
CA ASP A 246 17.38 -33.00 -4.26
C ASP A 246 17.17 -31.73 -3.41
N ILE A 247 15.92 -31.37 -3.11
CA ILE A 247 15.56 -30.14 -2.39
C ILE A 247 15.71 -30.36 -0.89
N ASP A 248 16.76 -29.79 -0.30
CA ASP A 248 16.86 -29.67 1.15
C ASP A 248 15.91 -28.58 1.67
N ALA A 249 14.71 -29.01 2.07
CA ALA A 249 13.69 -28.13 2.64
C ALA A 249 14.19 -27.39 3.90
N ARG A 250 15.13 -27.96 4.67
CA ARG A 250 15.64 -27.31 5.87
C ARG A 250 16.63 -26.21 5.51
N GLY A 251 17.54 -26.48 4.59
CA GLY A 251 18.50 -25.50 4.08
C GLY A 251 17.81 -24.29 3.45
N ILE A 252 16.82 -24.51 2.60
CA ILE A 252 16.09 -23.44 1.90
C ILE A 252 15.31 -22.54 2.85
N ASN A 253 14.71 -23.12 3.89
CA ASN A 253 13.99 -22.35 4.91
C ASN A 253 14.92 -21.71 5.94
N SER A 254 16.25 -21.83 5.78
CA SER A 254 17.27 -21.24 6.64
C SER A 254 18.03 -20.14 5.89
N ILE A 255 17.70 -18.88 6.18
CA ILE A 255 18.34 -17.71 5.58
C ILE A 255 19.52 -17.31 6.47
N SER A 256 20.75 -17.43 5.94
CA SER A 256 21.95 -17.01 6.67
C SER A 256 22.01 -15.49 6.76
N LEU A 257 22.02 -14.95 7.99
CA LEU A 257 22.08 -13.51 8.24
C LEU A 257 23.51 -13.08 8.61
N PHE A 258 24.12 -13.83 9.55
CA PHE A 258 25.51 -13.68 10.00
C PHE A 258 26.16 -15.06 10.12
N ASP A 259 27.49 -15.12 10.34
CA ASP A 259 28.24 -16.39 10.42
C ASP A 259 27.67 -17.39 11.44
N ASP A 260 27.04 -16.88 12.50
CA ASP A 260 26.53 -17.63 13.65
C ASP A 260 25.00 -17.60 13.78
N VAL A 261 24.29 -16.83 12.93
CA VAL A 261 22.85 -16.56 13.06
C VAL A 261 22.10 -16.82 11.76
N VAL A 262 21.05 -17.62 11.85
CA VAL A 262 20.13 -17.92 10.75
C VAL A 262 18.71 -17.48 11.08
N VAL A 263 17.99 -16.98 10.08
CA VAL A 263 16.53 -16.79 10.15
C VAL A 263 15.87 -18.03 9.57
N ARG A 264 15.09 -18.74 10.39
CA ARG A 264 14.33 -19.91 9.93
C ARG A 264 12.86 -19.57 9.74
N VAL A 265 12.31 -19.99 8.61
CA VAL A 265 10.87 -19.87 8.30
C VAL A 265 10.17 -21.16 8.70
N GLY A 266 9.50 -21.15 9.86
CA GLY A 266 8.77 -22.29 10.40
C GLY A 266 7.27 -22.24 10.15
N ARG A 267 6.56 -23.30 10.59
CA ARG A 267 5.08 -23.38 10.55
C ARG A 267 4.39 -22.22 11.28
N TYR A 268 5.02 -21.70 12.32
CA TYR A 268 4.47 -20.66 13.21
C TYR A 268 4.99 -19.25 12.92
N GLY A 269 5.76 -19.08 11.84
CA GLY A 269 6.39 -17.81 11.46
C GLY A 269 7.92 -17.86 11.46
N PRO A 270 8.56 -16.76 11.04
CA PRO A 270 10.01 -16.63 11.04
C PRO A 270 10.57 -16.46 12.47
N TYR A 271 11.73 -17.03 12.73
CA TYR A 271 12.46 -16.89 13.99
C TYR A 271 13.98 -16.89 13.77
N LEU A 272 14.71 -16.21 14.65
CA LEU A 272 16.16 -16.23 14.71
C LEU A 272 16.63 -17.49 15.45
N GLN A 273 17.74 -18.04 14.99
CA GLN A 273 18.43 -19.14 15.64
C GLN A 273 19.95 -18.92 15.57
N ARG A 274 20.61 -19.00 16.73
CA ARG A 274 22.07 -18.91 16.87
C ARG A 274 22.61 -20.25 17.38
N GLY A 275 23.77 -20.70 16.90
CA GLY A 275 24.46 -21.86 17.50
C GLY A 275 23.94 -23.25 17.09
N GLY A 276 23.29 -23.37 15.93
CA GLY A 276 22.80 -24.66 15.43
C GLY A 276 21.49 -25.11 16.07
N ASP A 277 21.17 -26.40 16.00
CA ASP A 277 19.82 -26.91 16.27
C ASP A 277 19.35 -26.77 17.73
N ASP A 278 20.27 -26.84 18.69
CA ASP A 278 19.99 -26.68 20.12
C ASP A 278 20.38 -25.30 20.68
N GLY A 279 20.76 -24.36 19.82
CA GLY A 279 21.14 -23.02 20.25
C GLY A 279 19.96 -22.06 20.39
N ASP A 280 20.26 -20.84 20.84
CA ASP A 280 19.27 -19.84 21.24
C ASP A 280 18.31 -19.48 20.11
N ARG A 281 17.02 -19.34 20.46
CA ARG A 281 15.95 -19.01 19.52
C ARG A 281 15.18 -17.79 19.98
N ALA A 282 14.85 -16.93 19.04
CA ALA A 282 13.99 -15.78 19.28
C ALA A 282 12.98 -15.60 18.15
N SER A 283 11.71 -15.45 18.49
CA SER A 283 10.65 -15.14 17.52
C SER A 283 10.90 -13.78 16.87
N LEU A 284 10.73 -13.68 15.54
CA LEU A 284 10.80 -12.40 14.85
C LEU A 284 9.43 -11.72 14.84
N PRO A 285 9.32 -10.45 15.28
CA PRO A 285 8.10 -9.68 15.14
C PRO A 285 7.73 -9.42 13.67
N ASP A 286 6.44 -9.38 13.36
CA ASP A 286 5.91 -9.21 11.99
C ASP A 286 6.18 -7.81 11.39
N ASP A 287 6.54 -6.82 12.20
CA ASP A 287 6.80 -5.42 11.77
C ASP A 287 8.28 -5.11 11.53
N VAL A 288 9.16 -6.03 11.90
CA VAL A 288 10.61 -5.91 11.66
C VAL A 288 10.88 -6.19 10.18
N THR A 289 11.53 -5.24 9.52
CA THR A 289 11.94 -5.41 8.12
C THR A 289 13.27 -6.18 8.04
N PRO A 290 13.52 -6.94 6.95
CA PRO A 290 14.76 -7.71 6.80
C PRO A 290 16.05 -6.88 6.92
N ASP A 291 16.05 -5.62 6.47
CA ASP A 291 17.20 -4.71 6.56
C ASP A 291 17.39 -4.06 7.94
N GLU A 292 16.36 -4.07 8.80
CA GLU A 292 16.47 -3.64 10.20
C GLU A 292 17.11 -4.70 11.11
N LEU A 293 17.33 -5.93 10.59
CA LEU A 293 18.03 -7.00 11.32
C LEU A 293 19.54 -6.79 11.36
N THR A 294 19.96 -5.72 12.04
CA THR A 294 21.37 -5.46 12.35
C THR A 294 21.88 -6.42 13.45
N ARG A 295 23.20 -6.53 13.62
CA ARG A 295 23.79 -7.33 14.72
C ARG A 295 23.27 -6.89 16.09
N GLU A 296 23.12 -5.59 16.30
CA GLU A 296 22.58 -5.02 17.53
C GLU A 296 21.14 -5.46 17.77
N LYS A 297 20.30 -5.41 16.72
CA LYS A 297 18.90 -5.82 16.83
C LYS A 297 18.75 -7.32 17.06
N VAL A 298 19.61 -8.12 16.43
CA VAL A 298 19.65 -9.58 16.66
C VAL A 298 20.03 -9.90 18.10
N GLU A 299 21.03 -9.22 18.66
CA GLU A 299 21.45 -9.41 20.04
C GLU A 299 20.33 -8.99 21.02
N GLU A 300 19.64 -7.87 20.75
CA GLU A 300 18.46 -7.44 21.51
C GLU A 300 17.36 -8.52 21.51
N LEU A 301 17.08 -9.12 20.35
CA LEU A 301 16.04 -10.13 20.22
C LEU A 301 16.42 -11.47 20.86
N LEU A 302 17.69 -11.88 20.78
CA LEU A 302 18.19 -13.12 21.38
C LEU A 302 18.36 -13.00 22.90
N SER A 303 18.72 -11.82 23.40
CA SER A 303 18.86 -11.55 24.84
C SER A 303 17.53 -11.27 25.53
N ALA A 304 16.48 -10.92 24.76
CA ALA A 304 15.13 -10.81 25.30
C ALA A 304 14.71 -12.16 25.92
N PRO A 305 14.04 -12.14 27.09
CA PRO A 305 13.61 -13.36 27.77
C PRO A 305 12.66 -14.16 26.87
N SER A 306 13.23 -15.17 26.21
CA SER A 306 12.54 -16.09 25.30
C SER A 306 12.11 -17.39 25.99
N GLY A 307 12.32 -17.48 27.31
CA GLY A 307 11.88 -18.58 28.14
C GLY A 307 10.39 -18.47 28.49
N ASP A 308 9.68 -19.58 28.33
CA ASP A 308 8.37 -19.81 28.91
C ASP A 308 8.41 -19.50 30.43
N ARG A 309 7.83 -18.37 30.86
CA ARG A 309 7.73 -18.04 32.28
C ARG A 309 6.46 -18.66 32.84
N ALA A 310 6.59 -19.73 33.61
CA ALA A 310 5.48 -20.29 34.38
C ALA A 310 5.06 -19.28 35.46
N LEU A 311 3.81 -18.83 35.40
CA LEU A 311 3.24 -17.86 36.33
C LEU A 311 2.49 -18.54 37.50
N GLY A 312 2.14 -19.81 37.34
CA GLY A 312 1.47 -20.62 38.36
C GLY A 312 0.26 -21.38 37.82
N LEU A 313 -0.55 -21.92 38.73
CA LEU A 313 -1.79 -22.63 38.41
C LEU A 313 -2.98 -21.68 38.55
N ASP A 314 -3.90 -21.72 37.59
CA ASP A 314 -5.20 -21.06 37.69
C ASP A 314 -6.03 -21.70 38.81
N PRO A 315 -6.43 -20.96 39.86
CA PRO A 315 -7.20 -21.49 40.97
C PRO A 315 -8.57 -22.06 40.59
N GLU A 316 -9.18 -21.59 39.50
CA GLU A 316 -10.52 -22.04 39.07
C GLU A 316 -10.47 -23.30 38.21
N THR A 317 -9.48 -23.41 37.34
CA THR A 317 -9.39 -24.50 36.35
C THR A 317 -8.31 -25.54 36.67
N GLY A 318 -7.36 -25.19 37.53
CA GLY A 318 -6.17 -26.01 37.82
C GLY A 318 -5.17 -26.08 36.66
N GLU A 319 -5.34 -25.27 35.61
CA GLU A 319 -4.45 -25.23 34.44
C GLU A 319 -3.17 -24.44 34.74
N GLU A 320 -2.03 -24.89 34.24
CA GLU A 320 -0.78 -24.13 34.35
C GLU A 320 -0.79 -22.96 33.36
N VAL A 321 -0.42 -21.79 33.84
CA VAL A 321 -0.41 -20.56 33.05
C VAL A 321 1.02 -20.13 32.76
N VAL A 322 1.33 -19.96 31.48
CA VAL A 322 2.68 -19.69 30.99
C VAL A 322 2.67 -18.43 30.12
N ALA A 323 3.58 -17.50 30.40
CA ALA A 323 3.84 -16.34 29.55
C ALA A 323 4.96 -16.66 28.54
N LYS A 324 4.72 -16.32 27.27
CA LYS A 324 5.57 -16.63 26.12
C LYS A 324 5.74 -15.42 25.20
N VAL A 325 6.79 -15.41 24.38
CA VAL A 325 6.97 -14.41 23.30
C VAL A 325 6.54 -15.00 21.97
N GLY A 326 5.49 -14.43 21.36
CA GLY A 326 4.98 -14.85 20.06
C GLY A 326 5.20 -13.80 18.97
N ARG A 327 4.80 -14.14 17.73
CA ARG A 327 4.89 -13.24 16.54
C ARG A 327 4.23 -11.86 16.72
N TYR A 328 3.20 -11.78 17.56
CA TYR A 328 2.44 -10.56 17.83
C TYR A 328 2.85 -9.87 19.14
N GLY A 329 3.95 -10.30 19.75
CA GLY A 329 4.43 -9.84 21.05
C GLY A 329 4.20 -10.84 22.18
N PRO A 330 4.47 -10.42 23.43
CA PRO A 330 4.27 -11.24 24.61
C PRO A 330 2.80 -11.66 24.77
N TYR A 331 2.55 -12.93 25.04
CA TYR A 331 1.23 -13.48 25.27
C TYR A 331 1.25 -14.53 26.37
N ILE A 332 0.08 -14.84 26.91
CA ILE A 332 -0.11 -15.83 27.94
C ILE A 332 -0.95 -16.96 27.37
N THR A 333 -0.63 -18.19 27.76
CA THR A 333 -1.36 -19.39 27.36
C THR A 333 -1.53 -20.32 28.54
N THR A 334 -2.65 -21.03 28.59
CA THR A 334 -2.81 -22.16 29.52
C THR A 334 -2.23 -23.43 28.90
N VAL A 335 -1.65 -24.29 29.74
CA VAL A 335 -1.13 -25.61 29.34
C VAL A 335 -2.10 -26.66 29.86
N LEU A 336 -2.75 -27.36 28.93
CA LEU A 336 -3.64 -28.47 29.26
C LEU A 336 -2.82 -29.71 29.65
N PRO A 337 -3.21 -30.45 30.71
CA PRO A 337 -2.59 -31.73 31.04
C PRO A 337 -2.74 -32.73 29.88
N GLN A 338 -1.71 -33.54 29.63
CA GLN A 338 -1.70 -34.52 28.53
C GLN A 338 -2.94 -35.43 28.60
N GLY A 339 -3.76 -35.41 27.55
CA GLY A 339 -4.99 -36.22 27.43
C GLY A 339 -6.29 -35.50 27.78
N ALA A 340 -6.24 -34.26 28.26
CA ALA A 340 -7.43 -33.44 28.49
C ALA A 340 -8.02 -32.91 27.17
N LYS A 341 -9.34 -33.05 26.98
CA LYS A 341 -10.08 -32.37 25.90
C LYS A 341 -10.54 -31.00 26.41
N GLY A 342 -9.80 -29.96 26.06
CA GLY A 342 -10.12 -28.57 26.35
C GLY A 342 -9.52 -27.63 25.30
N GLU A 343 -9.99 -26.39 25.24
CA GLU A 343 -9.45 -25.36 24.35
C GLU A 343 -8.37 -24.56 25.10
N VAL A 344 -7.20 -24.40 24.48
CA VAL A 344 -6.10 -23.62 25.06
C VAL A 344 -6.52 -22.16 25.11
N ARG A 345 -6.62 -21.58 26.31
CA ARG A 345 -6.94 -20.16 26.47
C ARG A 345 -5.67 -19.34 26.25
N THR A 346 -5.75 -18.35 25.36
CA THR A 346 -4.63 -17.45 25.06
C THR A 346 -5.07 -16.00 25.18
N ALA A 347 -4.20 -15.15 25.72
CA ALA A 347 -4.43 -13.72 25.82
C ALA A 347 -3.13 -12.95 25.56
N SER A 348 -3.20 -11.89 24.75
CA SER A 348 -2.04 -11.01 24.52
C SER A 348 -1.82 -10.09 25.72
N LEU A 349 -0.56 -9.88 26.09
CA LEU A 349 -0.20 -8.90 27.12
C LEU A 349 -0.49 -7.48 26.62
N PHE A 350 -0.80 -6.60 27.57
CA PHE A 350 -0.97 -5.18 27.32
C PHE A 350 0.34 -4.49 27.00
N LYS A 351 0.28 -3.35 26.30
CA LYS A 351 1.48 -2.61 25.88
C LYS A 351 2.29 -2.12 27.10
N THR A 352 1.60 -1.90 28.21
CA THR A 352 2.17 -1.45 29.48
C THR A 352 2.79 -2.59 30.30
N MET A 353 2.51 -3.85 29.96
CA MET A 353 2.96 -5.02 30.71
C MET A 353 4.22 -5.63 30.09
N THR A 354 5.15 -6.05 30.94
CA THR A 354 6.37 -6.76 30.54
C THR A 354 6.37 -8.17 31.11
N LEU A 355 7.07 -9.10 30.43
CA LEU A 355 7.17 -10.49 30.89
C LEU A 355 7.77 -10.62 32.29
N ASP A 356 8.59 -9.66 32.71
CA ASP A 356 9.29 -9.69 33.99
C ASP A 356 8.42 -9.16 35.14
N THR A 357 7.48 -8.26 34.87
CA THR A 357 6.65 -7.61 35.90
C THR A 357 5.27 -8.24 36.06
N VAL A 358 4.84 -9.08 35.13
CA VAL A 358 3.50 -9.69 35.14
C VAL A 358 3.35 -10.71 36.26
N VAL A 359 2.22 -10.63 36.97
CA VAL A 359 1.81 -11.52 38.05
C VAL A 359 0.58 -12.34 37.66
N LEU A 360 0.36 -13.49 38.32
CA LEU A 360 -0.72 -14.43 38.02
C LEU A 360 -2.11 -13.77 38.03
N ASP A 361 -2.38 -12.85 38.95
CA ASP A 361 -3.69 -12.19 39.05
C ASP A 361 -4.03 -11.33 37.82
N ASP A 362 -3.06 -10.58 37.30
CA ASP A 362 -3.24 -9.76 36.09
C ASP A 362 -3.48 -10.63 34.86
N VAL A 363 -2.84 -11.78 34.83
CA VAL A 363 -2.97 -12.77 33.77
C VAL A 363 -4.32 -13.46 33.77
N LEU A 364 -4.82 -13.85 34.95
CA LEU A 364 -6.15 -14.44 35.08
C LEU A 364 -7.21 -13.46 34.60
N ARG A 365 -7.05 -12.17 34.89
CA ARG A 365 -7.91 -11.11 34.32
C ARG A 365 -7.83 -11.07 32.80
N LEU A 366 -6.64 -11.14 32.19
CA LEU A 366 -6.49 -11.17 30.73
C LEU A 366 -7.15 -12.40 30.08
N LEU A 367 -7.09 -13.56 30.73
CA LEU A 367 -7.72 -14.81 30.25
C LEU A 367 -9.27 -14.78 30.29
N THR A 368 -9.88 -13.79 30.94
CA THR A 368 -11.34 -13.56 30.85
C THR A 368 -11.76 -12.89 29.54
N LEU A 369 -10.80 -12.41 28.74
CA LEU A 369 -11.07 -11.83 27.42
C LEU A 369 -11.17 -12.95 26.37
N PRO A 370 -12.13 -12.90 25.43
CA PRO A 370 -13.09 -11.82 25.17
C PRO A 370 -14.27 -11.79 26.16
N ARG A 371 -14.47 -10.63 26.81
CA ARG A 371 -15.58 -10.46 27.76
C ARG A 371 -16.86 -10.11 27.02
N THR A 372 -17.91 -10.90 27.22
CA THR A 372 -19.24 -10.60 26.68
C THR A 372 -19.99 -9.69 27.64
N LEU A 373 -20.37 -8.48 27.17
CA LEU A 373 -21.04 -7.45 27.97
C LEU A 373 -22.57 -7.64 28.01
N GLY A 374 -23.12 -8.33 27.01
CA GLY A 374 -24.54 -8.59 26.86
C GLY A 374 -24.95 -8.74 25.40
N SER A 375 -26.26 -8.76 25.16
CA SER A 375 -26.85 -8.71 23.82
C SER A 375 -27.47 -7.35 23.60
N ASP A 376 -27.25 -6.77 22.42
CA ASP A 376 -27.94 -5.57 21.96
C ASP A 376 -29.46 -5.86 21.82
N PRO A 377 -30.37 -4.86 21.88
CA PRO A 377 -31.77 -4.98 21.47
C PRO A 377 -32.06 -5.75 20.16
N ASP A 378 -31.11 -5.79 19.20
CA ASP A 378 -31.21 -6.57 17.96
C ASP A 378 -30.73 -8.04 18.09
N GLY A 379 -30.29 -8.46 19.28
CA GLY A 379 -29.87 -9.83 19.61
C GLY A 379 -28.41 -10.18 19.29
N GLU A 380 -27.59 -9.22 18.83
CA GLU A 380 -26.16 -9.44 18.56
C GLU A 380 -25.32 -9.32 19.86
N PRO A 381 -24.39 -10.26 20.12
CA PRO A 381 -23.53 -10.20 21.30
C PRO A 381 -22.48 -9.09 21.18
N VAL A 382 -22.39 -8.26 22.21
CA VAL A 382 -21.38 -7.20 22.34
C VAL A 382 -20.22 -7.73 23.18
N GLN A 383 -19.01 -7.69 22.61
CA GLN A 383 -17.78 -8.20 23.24
C GLN A 383 -16.71 -7.11 23.35
N ALA A 384 -15.98 -7.10 24.46
CA ALA A 384 -14.76 -6.31 24.63
C ALA A 384 -13.53 -7.20 24.36
N LEU A 385 -12.66 -6.77 23.44
CA LEU A 385 -11.47 -7.49 23.02
C LEU A 385 -10.25 -6.59 22.98
N ASN A 386 -9.07 -7.17 23.18
CA ASN A 386 -7.80 -6.51 22.88
C ASN A 386 -7.25 -7.01 21.54
N GLY A 387 -6.86 -6.11 20.65
CA GLY A 387 -6.31 -6.46 19.34
C GLY A 387 -4.98 -5.76 19.05
N ARG A 388 -4.43 -5.99 17.84
CA ARG A 388 -3.14 -5.40 17.40
C ARG A 388 -3.06 -3.88 17.58
N TYR A 389 -4.18 -3.18 17.43
CA TYR A 389 -4.26 -1.72 17.50
C TYR A 389 -4.78 -1.19 18.85
N GLY A 390 -4.85 -2.06 19.87
CA GLY A 390 -5.33 -1.72 21.21
C GLY A 390 -6.75 -2.22 21.52
N PRO A 391 -7.32 -1.78 22.65
CA PRO A 391 -8.60 -2.26 23.17
C PRO A 391 -9.79 -1.76 22.34
N TYR A 392 -10.80 -2.61 22.13
CA TYR A 392 -11.99 -2.26 21.36
C TYR A 392 -13.23 -3.06 21.77
N VAL A 393 -14.41 -2.49 21.53
CA VAL A 393 -15.69 -3.20 21.61
C VAL A 393 -16.16 -3.61 20.21
N LYS A 394 -16.80 -4.78 20.11
CA LYS A 394 -17.27 -5.37 18.87
C LYS A 394 -18.71 -5.87 19.02
N ARG A 395 -19.55 -5.52 18.05
CA ARG A 395 -20.90 -6.05 17.85
C ARG A 395 -21.00 -6.57 16.41
N GLY A 396 -21.02 -7.89 16.23
CA GLY A 396 -21.05 -8.51 14.91
C GLY A 396 -19.87 -8.09 14.02
N THR A 397 -20.14 -7.26 13.01
CA THR A 397 -19.12 -6.67 12.10
C THR A 397 -18.73 -5.24 12.44
N ASP A 398 -19.40 -4.62 13.42
CA ASP A 398 -19.12 -3.26 13.87
C ASP A 398 -18.18 -3.25 15.07
N SER A 399 -17.24 -2.30 15.10
CA SER A 399 -16.24 -2.19 16.17
C SER A 399 -15.85 -0.74 16.46
N ARG A 400 -15.51 -0.45 17.71
CA ARG A 400 -15.03 0.87 18.17
C ARG A 400 -13.89 0.71 19.16
N SER A 401 -12.85 1.51 18.98
CA SER A 401 -11.71 1.55 19.90
C SER A 401 -12.13 2.13 21.26
N LEU A 402 -11.56 1.58 22.31
CA LEU A 402 -11.58 2.12 23.67
C LEU A 402 -10.37 3.03 23.87
N GLU A 403 -10.44 3.92 24.85
CA GLU A 403 -9.38 4.90 25.11
C GLU A 403 -8.22 4.32 25.93
N SER A 404 -8.51 3.33 26.78
CA SER A 404 -7.51 2.67 27.63
C SER A 404 -7.76 1.17 27.76
N GLU A 405 -6.70 0.44 28.10
CA GLU A 405 -6.74 -1.01 28.30
C GLU A 405 -7.62 -1.39 29.51
N GLU A 406 -7.69 -0.51 30.52
CA GLU A 406 -8.54 -0.70 31.71
C GLU A 406 -10.04 -0.73 31.38
N GLN A 407 -10.47 0.01 30.35
CA GLN A 407 -11.87 0.04 29.92
C GLN A 407 -12.36 -1.33 29.45
N LEU A 408 -11.48 -2.27 29.07
CA LEU A 408 -11.88 -3.64 28.74
C LEU A 408 -12.58 -4.36 29.90
N PHE A 409 -12.26 -3.97 31.13
CA PHE A 409 -12.79 -4.59 32.35
C PHE A 409 -13.87 -3.76 33.03
N THR A 410 -14.02 -2.48 32.69
CA THR A 410 -14.97 -1.58 33.35
C THR A 410 -16.13 -1.16 32.47
N VAL A 411 -16.00 -1.26 31.14
CA VAL A 411 -17.06 -0.87 30.20
C VAL A 411 -18.30 -1.73 30.41
N ASP A 412 -19.46 -1.07 30.51
CA ASP A 412 -20.76 -1.71 30.60
C ASP A 412 -21.45 -1.76 29.22
N LEU A 413 -22.59 -2.46 29.14
CA LEU A 413 -23.34 -2.60 27.90
C LEU A 413 -23.80 -1.23 27.37
N ASP A 414 -24.27 -0.35 28.26
CA ASP A 414 -24.81 0.96 27.88
C ASP A 414 -23.74 1.88 27.29
N GLN A 415 -22.55 1.94 27.90
CA GLN A 415 -21.40 2.68 27.39
C GLN A 415 -20.89 2.10 26.07
N ALA A 416 -20.83 0.77 25.95
CA ALA A 416 -20.45 0.12 24.71
C ALA A 416 -21.43 0.45 23.57
N MET A 417 -22.73 0.50 23.88
CA MET A 417 -23.79 0.89 22.94
C MET A 417 -23.69 2.35 22.51
N VAL A 418 -23.39 3.26 23.45
CA VAL A 418 -23.13 4.67 23.14
C VAL A 418 -21.92 4.81 22.21
N LEU A 419 -20.83 4.08 22.48
CA LEU A 419 -19.64 4.09 21.63
C LEU A 419 -19.92 3.52 20.23
N LEU A 420 -20.62 2.39 20.14
CA LEU A 420 -21.01 1.77 18.87
C LEU A 420 -21.96 2.65 18.05
N ALA A 421 -22.82 3.43 18.70
CA ALA A 421 -23.70 4.41 18.05
C ALA A 421 -22.93 5.61 17.47
N GLN A 422 -21.74 5.93 17.98
CA GLN A 422 -20.91 6.98 17.40
C GLN A 422 -20.47 6.58 15.98
N PRO A 423 -20.40 7.54 15.03
CA PRO A 423 -19.90 7.26 13.69
C PRO A 423 -18.44 6.78 13.77
N LYS A 424 -18.05 5.84 12.90
CA LYS A 424 -16.66 5.34 12.81
C LYS A 424 -15.69 6.52 12.60
N THR A 425 -15.04 6.95 13.67
CA THR A 425 -13.98 7.94 13.65
C THR A 425 -12.71 7.23 13.19
N ARG A 426 -12.49 7.19 11.87
CA ARG A 426 -11.17 6.84 11.32
C ARG A 426 -10.16 7.89 11.81
N GLY A 427 -9.42 7.58 12.87
CA GLY A 427 -8.17 8.25 13.26
C GLY A 427 -8.25 9.77 13.51
N ARG A 428 -9.38 10.30 14.00
CA ARG A 428 -9.49 11.74 14.32
C ARG A 428 -9.45 11.91 15.84
N LYS A 429 -8.24 12.15 16.40
CA LYS A 429 -8.10 12.74 17.74
C LYS A 429 -9.01 13.96 17.85
N ALA A 430 -9.72 14.10 18.97
CA ALA A 430 -10.44 15.33 19.32
C ALA A 430 -9.48 16.54 19.20
N ALA A 431 -9.96 17.66 18.66
CA ALA A 431 -9.13 18.80 18.34
C ALA A 431 -8.52 19.40 19.63
N ALA A 432 -7.19 19.50 19.69
CA ALA A 432 -6.45 20.07 20.82
C ALA A 432 -6.90 21.52 21.13
N ALA A 433 -6.82 21.91 22.41
CA ALA A 433 -7.13 23.27 22.86
C ALA A 433 -6.31 24.34 22.10
N PRO A 434 -6.83 25.56 21.91
CA PRO A 434 -6.11 26.61 21.19
C PRO A 434 -4.79 27.00 21.88
N LEU A 435 -3.74 27.22 21.09
CA LEU A 435 -2.43 27.68 21.55
C LEU A 435 -2.45 29.17 21.96
N ARG A 436 -3.24 30.00 21.27
CA ARG A 436 -3.36 31.45 21.56
C ARG A 436 -4.63 32.06 20.95
N GLU A 437 -5.24 33.02 21.62
CA GLU A 437 -6.30 33.88 21.07
C GLU A 437 -5.68 35.18 20.53
N LEU A 438 -6.02 35.56 19.29
CA LEU A 438 -5.40 36.65 18.54
C LEU A 438 -6.37 37.82 18.26
N GLY A 439 -7.50 37.89 18.98
CA GLY A 439 -8.53 38.93 18.80
C GLY A 439 -9.54 38.61 17.71
N ASP A 440 -10.43 39.55 17.38
CA ASP A 440 -11.51 39.33 16.41
C ASP A 440 -11.09 39.67 14.97
N ASP A 441 -11.57 38.88 14.01
CA ASP A 441 -11.34 39.13 12.59
C ASP A 441 -12.12 40.36 12.10
N PRO A 442 -11.47 41.35 11.43
CA PRO A 442 -12.13 42.55 10.93
C PRO A 442 -13.20 42.29 9.85
N VAL A 443 -13.27 41.09 9.27
CA VAL A 443 -14.22 40.75 8.19
C VAL A 443 -15.35 39.83 8.67
N SER A 444 -15.08 38.80 9.47
CA SER A 444 -16.13 37.91 10.03
C SER A 444 -16.62 38.30 11.42
N GLY A 445 -15.88 39.15 12.15
CA GLY A 445 -16.19 39.50 13.54
C GLY A 445 -16.04 38.33 14.53
N GLN A 446 -15.40 37.22 14.13
CA GLN A 446 -15.20 36.03 14.96
C GLN A 446 -13.81 36.01 15.60
N PRO A 447 -13.65 35.39 16.78
CA PRO A 447 -12.36 35.33 17.47
C PRO A 447 -11.37 34.43 16.71
N ILE A 448 -10.23 34.99 16.35
CA ILE A 448 -9.13 34.29 15.71
C ILE A 448 -8.33 33.53 16.78
N THR A 449 -8.20 32.23 16.59
CA THR A 449 -7.42 31.34 17.45
C THR A 449 -6.28 30.67 16.69
N LEU A 450 -5.11 30.58 17.30
CA LEU A 450 -3.96 29.83 16.83
C LEU A 450 -4.04 28.40 17.36
N ARG A 451 -3.95 27.39 16.50
CA ARG A 451 -4.06 25.97 16.86
C ARG A 451 -2.97 25.16 16.17
N GLU A 452 -2.62 24.02 16.77
CA GLU A 452 -1.71 23.06 16.16
C GLU A 452 -2.49 22.03 15.34
N GLY A 453 -2.07 21.83 14.09
CA GLY A 453 -2.69 20.89 13.16
C GLY A 453 -1.69 19.87 12.62
N ARG A 454 -2.20 18.83 11.97
CA ARG A 454 -1.39 17.76 11.34
C ARG A 454 -0.38 18.23 10.28
N PHE A 455 -0.49 19.47 9.83
CA PHE A 455 0.36 20.09 8.80
C PHE A 455 1.12 21.32 9.33
N GLY A 456 1.24 21.46 10.64
CA GLY A 456 1.83 22.62 11.31
C GLY A 456 0.80 23.56 11.95
N PRO A 457 1.26 24.62 12.64
CA PRO A 457 0.41 25.62 13.28
C PRO A 457 -0.43 26.38 12.24
N TYR A 458 -1.66 26.71 12.61
CA TYR A 458 -2.61 27.43 11.76
C TYR A 458 -3.48 28.37 12.59
N VAL A 459 -3.91 29.47 11.98
CA VAL A 459 -4.91 30.39 12.54
C VAL A 459 -6.30 30.04 12.02
N THR A 460 -7.30 30.18 12.87
CA THR A 460 -8.71 29.90 12.55
C THR A 460 -9.63 30.86 13.25
N ASP A 461 -10.59 31.42 12.52
CA ASP A 461 -11.74 32.18 13.02
C ASP A 461 -12.91 31.25 13.43
N GLY A 462 -12.77 29.92 13.25
CA GLY A 462 -13.82 28.93 13.45
C GLY A 462 -14.43 28.39 12.15
N GLU A 463 -14.35 29.13 11.05
CA GLU A 463 -14.91 28.77 9.74
C GLU A 463 -13.81 28.51 8.69
N THR A 464 -12.78 29.35 8.67
CA THR A 464 -11.65 29.36 7.74
C THR A 464 -10.33 29.09 8.47
N ASN A 465 -9.68 27.98 8.13
CA ASN A 465 -8.37 27.60 8.68
C ASN A 465 -7.24 27.99 7.72
N ALA A 466 -6.32 28.86 8.14
CA ALA A 466 -5.15 29.28 7.37
C ALA A 466 -3.84 28.85 8.06
N SER A 467 -3.02 28.05 7.38
CA SER A 467 -1.70 27.60 7.86
C SER A 467 -0.69 28.76 7.88
N LEU A 468 0.20 28.77 8.88
CA LEU A 468 1.32 29.73 8.94
C LEU A 468 2.30 29.50 7.77
N ARG A 469 2.91 30.57 7.26
CA ARG A 469 3.91 30.49 6.17
C ARG A 469 5.32 30.31 6.72
N LYS A 470 6.25 29.91 5.85
CA LYS A 470 7.68 29.81 6.17
C LYS A 470 8.22 31.21 6.47
N GLY A 471 8.31 31.56 7.76
CA GLY A 471 8.68 32.89 8.26
C GLY A 471 7.72 33.47 9.31
N ASP A 472 6.51 32.92 9.46
CA ASP A 472 5.61 33.30 10.57
C ASP A 472 5.96 32.43 11.79
N GLU A 473 6.51 33.03 12.86
CA GLU A 473 6.78 32.34 14.12
C GLU A 473 5.53 32.36 15.04
N ILE A 474 5.32 31.27 15.78
CA ILE A 474 4.17 31.06 16.68
C ILE A 474 4.05 32.20 17.71
N GLU A 475 5.18 32.68 18.22
CA GLU A 475 5.22 33.71 19.26
C GLU A 475 5.02 35.13 18.72
N GLN A 476 5.45 35.40 17.48
CA GLN A 476 5.49 36.77 16.91
C GLN A 476 4.27 37.11 16.03
N ILE A 477 3.33 36.19 15.84
CA ILE A 477 2.18 36.41 14.95
C ILE A 477 1.25 37.52 15.49
N THR A 478 1.07 38.60 14.73
CA THR A 478 0.19 39.71 15.12
C THR A 478 -1.26 39.45 14.72
N PRO A 479 -2.26 40.06 15.40
CA PRO A 479 -3.67 40.00 15.01
C PRO A 479 -3.91 40.38 13.54
N ALA A 480 -3.24 41.45 13.07
CA ALA A 480 -3.33 41.91 11.69
C ALA A 480 -2.82 40.86 10.70
N ARG A 481 -1.68 40.22 11.01
CA ARG A 481 -1.10 39.16 10.17
C ARG A 481 -1.98 37.90 10.13
N ALA A 482 -2.61 37.56 11.25
CA ALA A 482 -3.53 36.42 11.32
C ALA A 482 -4.81 36.67 10.48
N ALA A 483 -5.35 37.88 10.53
CA ALA A 483 -6.49 38.29 9.70
C ALA A 483 -6.15 38.28 8.20
N GLU A 484 -4.95 38.74 7.80
CA GLU A 484 -4.47 38.66 6.42
C GLU A 484 -4.42 37.21 5.90
N LEU A 485 -3.88 36.28 6.71
CA LEU A 485 -3.78 34.87 6.34
C LEU A 485 -5.16 34.23 6.17
N ILE A 486 -6.13 34.61 7.01
CA ILE A 486 -7.52 34.13 6.91
C ILE A 486 -8.21 34.73 5.68
N ALA A 487 -8.04 36.03 5.41
CA ALA A 487 -8.60 36.69 4.24
C ALA A 487 -8.10 36.06 2.93
N GLU A 488 -6.79 35.83 2.80
CA GLU A 488 -6.23 35.17 1.61
C GLU A 488 -6.73 33.73 1.47
N ARG A 489 -6.99 33.05 2.59
CA ARG A 489 -7.58 31.71 2.60
C ARG A 489 -9.05 31.72 2.16
N ARG A 490 -9.82 32.74 2.54
CA ARG A 490 -11.21 32.93 2.06
C ARG A 490 -11.24 33.21 0.56
N GLU A 491 -10.33 34.04 0.06
CA GLU A 491 -10.21 34.34 -1.38
C GLU A 491 -9.85 33.10 -2.21
N ARG A 492 -9.04 32.18 -1.66
CA ARG A 492 -8.71 30.90 -2.32
C ARG A 492 -9.86 29.89 -2.33
N GLY A 493 -10.91 30.10 -1.53
CA GLY A 493 -12.12 29.27 -1.47
C GLY A 493 -11.92 27.86 -0.86
N PRO A 494 -13.00 27.20 -0.41
CA PRO A 494 -12.91 25.90 0.24
C PRO A 494 -12.63 24.77 -0.77
N VAL A 495 -11.63 23.94 -0.47
CA VAL A 495 -11.46 22.64 -1.15
C VAL A 495 -12.66 21.76 -0.80
N GLN A 496 -13.57 21.52 -1.75
CA GLN A 496 -14.78 20.73 -1.50
C GLN A 496 -14.45 19.33 -0.98
N LYS A 497 -14.87 19.06 0.27
CA LYS A 497 -14.88 17.72 0.85
C LYS A 497 -16.11 16.95 0.40
N ARG A 498 -15.88 15.80 -0.22
CA ARG A 498 -16.90 14.80 -0.57
C ARG A 498 -17.48 14.14 0.68
N THR A 499 -18.80 14.03 0.74
CA THR A 499 -19.51 13.06 1.59
C THR A 499 -19.53 11.69 0.91
N PRO A 500 -19.39 10.57 1.66
CA PRO A 500 -19.58 9.24 1.10
C PRO A 500 -21.09 8.93 1.02
N ALA A 501 -21.58 8.63 -0.19
CA ALA A 501 -22.94 8.15 -0.40
C ALA A 501 -23.10 6.72 0.13
N ARG A 502 -24.16 6.51 0.93
CA ARG A 502 -24.58 5.24 1.51
C ARG A 502 -25.01 4.27 0.39
N LYS A 503 -24.31 3.14 0.22
CA LYS A 503 -24.75 2.06 -0.68
C LYS A 503 -26.06 1.45 -0.15
N ALA A 504 -27.09 1.44 -0.99
CA ALA A 504 -28.29 0.64 -0.79
C ALA A 504 -27.96 -0.86 -0.97
N PRO A 505 -28.60 -1.77 -0.23
CA PRO A 505 -28.35 -3.21 -0.36
C PRO A 505 -28.87 -3.73 -1.71
N ALA A 506 -28.01 -4.42 -2.45
CA ALA A 506 -28.35 -5.04 -3.72
C ALA A 506 -29.32 -6.22 -3.51
N LYS A 507 -30.44 -6.16 -4.24
CA LYS A 507 -31.46 -7.20 -4.34
C LYS A 507 -30.86 -8.43 -5.03
N LYS A 508 -30.80 -9.57 -4.33
CA LYS A 508 -30.43 -10.89 -4.90
C LYS A 508 -31.34 -11.24 -6.07
N THR A 509 -30.79 -11.33 -7.29
CA THR A 509 -31.37 -12.09 -8.39
C THR A 509 -30.84 -13.52 -8.35
N ALA A 510 -31.76 -14.47 -8.27
CA ALA A 510 -31.46 -15.90 -8.22
C ALA A 510 -30.82 -16.38 -9.53
N ALA A 511 -29.67 -17.06 -9.40
CA ALA A 511 -29.05 -17.80 -10.48
C ALA A 511 -29.93 -19.02 -10.85
N LYS A 512 -30.42 -19.05 -12.09
CA LYS A 512 -30.92 -20.29 -12.71
C LYS A 512 -29.76 -20.95 -13.44
N SER A 513 -29.45 -22.17 -13.01
CA SER A 513 -28.52 -23.10 -13.64
C SER A 513 -29.03 -23.54 -15.02
N THR A 514 -28.17 -23.41 -16.03
CA THR A 514 -28.37 -24.04 -17.34
C THR A 514 -27.54 -25.31 -17.43
N VAL A 515 -28.21 -26.45 -17.30
CA VAL A 515 -27.67 -27.77 -17.67
C VAL A 515 -27.94 -27.97 -19.16
N ALA A 516 -26.88 -28.26 -19.90
CA ALA A 516 -26.93 -28.68 -21.29
C ALA A 516 -27.55 -30.08 -21.44
N LYS A 517 -28.57 -30.21 -22.29
CA LYS A 517 -28.97 -31.49 -22.90
C LYS A 517 -29.46 -31.28 -24.34
N THR A 518 -28.60 -31.71 -25.26
CA THR A 518 -28.86 -32.43 -26.53
C THR A 518 -30.31 -32.45 -27.06
N VAL A 519 -30.48 -31.90 -28.26
CA VAL A 519 -31.69 -32.01 -29.08
C VAL A 519 -31.47 -33.11 -30.13
N THR A 520 -32.26 -34.19 -30.06
CA THR A 520 -32.55 -35.07 -31.19
C THR A 520 -34.05 -35.01 -31.50
N ALA A 521 -34.34 -34.89 -32.79
CA ALA A 521 -35.64 -34.65 -33.39
C ALA A 521 -36.73 -35.68 -33.02
N LYS A 522 -38.02 -35.26 -33.08
CA LYS A 522 -38.97 -35.67 -34.14
C LYS A 522 -40.46 -35.42 -33.76
N LYS A 523 -41.17 -34.85 -34.76
CA LYS A 523 -42.62 -34.95 -35.09
C LYS A 523 -43.68 -34.16 -34.28
N THR A 524 -44.30 -33.22 -35.00
CA THR A 524 -45.75 -32.94 -34.94
C THR A 524 -46.32 -32.89 -36.37
N PRO A 525 -47.61 -33.21 -36.58
CA PRO A 525 -48.16 -33.64 -37.87
C PRO A 525 -48.84 -32.52 -38.68
N THR A 526 -48.68 -32.65 -40.00
CA THR A 526 -49.58 -32.32 -41.14
C THR A 526 -50.71 -31.29 -40.94
N ALA A 527 -50.56 -30.14 -41.62
CA ALA A 527 -51.67 -29.29 -42.05
C ALA A 527 -52.07 -29.59 -43.51
N LYS A 528 -53.39 -29.55 -43.74
CA LYS A 528 -54.12 -29.93 -44.97
C LYS A 528 -54.06 -28.77 -45.99
N LYS A 529 -53.64 -29.08 -47.23
CA LYS A 529 -53.71 -28.21 -48.42
C LYS A 529 -55.15 -27.96 -48.84
N THR A 530 -55.44 -26.81 -49.48
CA THR A 530 -55.94 -26.64 -50.87
C THR A 530 -56.29 -25.15 -51.19
N PRO A 531 -56.43 -24.69 -52.46
CA PRO A 531 -55.28 -24.19 -53.24
C PRO A 531 -55.61 -22.96 -54.14
N THR A 532 -54.69 -22.66 -55.08
CA THR A 532 -54.87 -21.94 -56.37
C THR A 532 -55.02 -20.41 -56.30
N LYS A 533 -54.44 -19.57 -57.19
CA LYS A 533 -53.73 -19.78 -58.47
C LYS A 533 -52.97 -18.49 -58.86
N LYS A 534 -51.81 -18.69 -59.51
CA LYS A 534 -51.22 -17.96 -60.66
C LYS A 534 -51.02 -16.42 -60.60
N ALA A 535 -49.75 -16.03 -60.67
CA ALA A 535 -49.29 -15.00 -61.61
C ALA A 535 -47.90 -15.41 -62.14
N ALA A 536 -47.74 -15.36 -63.47
CA ALA A 536 -46.49 -15.62 -64.18
C ALA A 536 -46.16 -14.39 -65.05
N ALA A 537 -44.86 -14.14 -65.21
CA ALA A 537 -44.14 -13.25 -66.16
C ALA A 537 -43.31 -12.19 -65.40
N LYS A 538 -42.00 -12.43 -65.22
CA LYS A 538 -40.85 -12.13 -66.11
C LYS A 538 -40.41 -10.65 -66.11
N LYS A 539 -39.25 -10.42 -65.45
CA LYS A 539 -38.01 -9.70 -65.89
C LYS A 539 -38.07 -9.16 -67.34
N ALA A 540 -37.48 -8.03 -67.72
CA ALA A 540 -36.55 -7.03 -67.15
C ALA A 540 -36.92 -5.66 -67.82
N THR A 541 -36.43 -4.45 -67.50
CA THR A 541 -35.05 -3.93 -67.58
C THR A 541 -35.10 -2.44 -67.18
N SER A 542 -34.13 -2.02 -66.35
CA SER A 542 -33.39 -0.73 -66.21
C SER A 542 -33.55 0.39 -67.27
N PRO A 543 -33.00 1.62 -67.07
CA PRO A 543 -33.10 2.58 -65.96
C PRO A 543 -33.25 4.07 -66.43
N ALA A 544 -33.29 4.99 -65.45
CA ALA A 544 -32.93 6.43 -65.53
C ALA A 544 -33.90 7.34 -66.32
N GLU A 545 -34.14 8.62 -66.00
CA GLU A 545 -33.45 9.62 -65.17
C GLU A 545 -34.40 10.82 -64.96
N LEU A 546 -34.01 11.74 -64.06
CA LEU A 546 -34.39 13.16 -63.95
C LEU A 546 -35.77 13.52 -63.38
N ALA A 547 -35.81 13.79 -62.07
CA ALA A 547 -35.73 15.15 -61.49
C ALA A 547 -35.93 15.09 -59.97
#